data_AF-A0A317G6S3-F1
#
_entry.id   AF-A0A317G6S3-F1
#
_cell.length_a   1.000
_cell.length_b   1.000
_cell.length_c   1.000
_cell.angle_alpha   90.00
_cell.angle_beta   90.00
_cell.angle_gamma   90.00
#
_symmetry.space_group_name_H-M   'P 1'
#
loop_
_entity.id
_entity.type
_entity.pdbx_description
1 polymer ?
#
loop_
_entity_poly.entity_id
_entity_poly.type
_entity_poly.pdbx_seq_one_letter_code
_entity_poly.pdbx_strand_id
1 'polypeptide(L)'
;MKKLYHSLSKTNSLGIKTRYQLSKHEALYAEVFLAIDSFITGTAFRSHTNVNRLLELKDLGVDIEDVHYDTLERCIDKLDLVLANDLDQQIPYIYRIVNNKLIDTFRNTIKEHNMVITLDETPDRHDGDDDSKKTKTLEDYLSDKSASAESRLIAKEEVLALCEKYCGNADALLCMIATKVLNDTPREIAKVLLSAGSVTKALMIYQDELSGIYSIMPEEFPVIAPVKKTGLSKVLSSSKNEAKIVSAKISNIINRVK
;
A
#
# COMPACT_ATOMS: atom_id res chain seq x y z
N MET A 1 35.38 1.60 18.07
CA MET A 1 36.44 1.73 17.03
C MET A 1 37.43 0.56 16.94
N LYS A 2 38.18 0.19 17.99
CA LYS A 2 39.22 -0.87 17.89
C LYS A 2 38.72 -2.22 17.36
N LYS A 3 37.55 -2.67 17.81
CA LYS A 3 36.91 -3.91 17.34
C LYS A 3 36.58 -3.86 15.84
N LEU A 4 35.98 -2.77 15.37
CA LEU A 4 35.65 -2.57 13.95
C LEU A 4 36.89 -2.55 13.06
N TYR A 5 37.93 -1.82 13.44
CA TYR A 5 39.18 -1.81 12.69
C TYR A 5 39.80 -3.21 12.60
N HIS A 6 39.76 -3.98 13.69
CA HIS A 6 40.27 -5.35 13.72
C HIS A 6 39.51 -6.27 12.76
N SER A 7 38.17 -6.26 12.79
CA SER A 7 37.33 -7.07 11.89
C SER A 7 37.52 -6.69 10.42
N LEU A 8 37.62 -5.39 10.13
CA LEU A 8 37.85 -4.88 8.77
C LEU A 8 39.27 -5.21 8.27
N SER A 9 40.28 -5.13 9.14
CA SER A 9 41.66 -5.50 8.80
C SER A 9 41.78 -6.99 8.46
N LYS A 10 41.11 -7.88 9.22
CA LYS A 10 40.97 -9.31 8.88
C LYS A 10 40.27 -9.51 7.54
N THR A 11 39.22 -8.75 7.26
CA THR A 11 38.49 -8.82 6.00
C THR A 11 39.38 -8.42 4.83
N ASN A 12 40.13 -7.33 4.99
CA ASN A 12 41.04 -6.82 3.97
C ASN A 12 42.25 -7.75 3.75
N SER A 13 42.78 -8.39 4.79
CA SER A 13 43.91 -9.34 4.66
C SER A 13 43.51 -10.61 3.91
N LEU A 14 42.24 -11.01 3.96
CA LEU A 14 41.66 -12.10 3.17
C LEU A 14 41.31 -11.68 1.73
N GLY A 15 41.52 -10.41 1.36
CA GLY A 15 41.20 -9.91 0.02
C GLY A 15 39.70 -9.86 -0.27
N ILE A 16 38.86 -9.88 0.76
CA ILE A 16 37.40 -9.84 0.63
C ILE A 16 36.99 -8.39 0.28
N LYS A 17 36.32 -8.22 -0.86
CA LYS A 17 35.89 -6.92 -1.38
C LYS A 17 34.38 -6.78 -1.52
N THR A 18 33.62 -7.85 -1.26
CA THR A 18 32.16 -7.85 -1.33
C THR A 18 31.52 -8.55 -0.14
N ARG A 19 30.29 -8.15 0.19
CA ARG A 19 29.39 -8.76 1.17
C ARG A 19 29.15 -10.23 0.87
N TYR A 20 28.99 -10.60 -0.41
CA TYR A 20 28.82 -12.00 -0.82
C TYR A 20 30.07 -12.85 -0.54
N GLN A 21 31.27 -12.29 -0.73
CA GLN A 21 32.51 -12.98 -0.33
C GLN A 21 32.59 -13.10 1.19
N LEU A 22 32.24 -12.03 1.91
CA LEU A 22 32.24 -12.02 3.38
C LEU A 22 31.25 -13.02 3.97
N SER A 23 30.06 -13.17 3.39
CA SER A 23 29.02 -14.09 3.87
C SER A 23 29.42 -15.57 3.76
N LYS A 24 30.44 -15.90 2.95
CA LYS A 24 31.04 -17.24 2.92
C LYS A 24 31.91 -17.53 4.16
N HIS A 25 32.27 -16.50 4.92
CA HIS A 25 33.01 -16.58 6.17
C HIS A 25 32.10 -16.18 7.33
N GLU A 26 31.16 -17.06 7.69
CA GLU A 26 30.07 -16.77 8.65
C GLU A 26 30.54 -16.14 9.96
N ALA A 27 31.60 -16.68 10.58
CA ALA A 27 32.16 -16.14 11.81
C ALA A 27 32.72 -14.70 11.64
N LEU A 28 33.38 -14.43 10.53
CA LEU A 28 33.93 -13.10 10.23
C LEU A 28 32.82 -12.12 9.86
N TYR A 29 31.79 -12.58 9.13
CA TYR A 29 30.61 -11.79 8.83
C TYR A 29 29.90 -11.34 10.12
N ALA A 30 29.66 -12.27 11.05
CA ALA A 30 29.09 -11.95 12.36
C ALA A 30 29.98 -10.99 13.17
N GLU A 31 31.31 -11.18 13.14
CA GLU A 31 32.26 -10.27 13.81
C GLU A 31 32.21 -8.86 13.23
N VAL A 32 32.08 -8.71 11.90
CA VAL A 32 31.94 -7.41 11.23
C VAL A 32 30.59 -6.78 11.56
N PHE A 33 29.50 -7.55 11.49
CA PHE A 33 28.15 -7.09 11.83
C PHE A 33 28.08 -6.51 13.24
N LEU A 34 28.51 -7.29 14.24
CA LEU A 34 28.52 -6.86 15.65
C LEU A 34 29.45 -5.67 15.88
N ALA A 35 30.55 -5.57 15.12
CA ALA A 35 31.46 -4.44 15.25
C ALA A 35 30.90 -3.15 14.64
N ILE A 36 30.09 -3.25 13.57
CA ILE A 36 29.35 -2.12 12.99
C ILE A 36 28.26 -1.66 13.96
N ASP A 37 27.45 -2.58 14.46
CA ASP A 37 26.42 -2.31 15.48
C ASP A 37 26.99 -1.56 16.70
N SER A 38 28.06 -2.11 17.29
CA SER A 38 28.75 -1.48 18.41
C SER A 38 29.38 -0.12 18.05
N PHE A 39 29.78 0.09 16.79
CA PHE A 39 30.30 1.38 16.33
C PHE A 39 29.20 2.43 16.20
N ILE A 40 28.02 2.06 15.72
CA ILE A 40 26.87 2.96 15.59
C ILE A 40 26.51 3.53 16.96
N THR A 41 26.16 2.67 17.91
CA THR A 41 25.71 3.06 19.25
C THR A 41 26.84 3.58 20.14
N GLY A 42 28.03 2.99 20.02
CA GLY A 42 29.17 3.28 20.89
C GLY A 42 30.05 4.43 20.43
N THR A 43 29.92 4.89 19.18
CA THR A 43 30.77 5.96 18.63
C THR A 43 29.97 6.96 17.81
N ALA A 44 29.27 6.52 16.76
CA ALA A 44 28.66 7.46 15.82
C ALA A 44 27.50 8.26 16.43
N PHE A 45 26.59 7.60 17.14
CA PHE A 45 25.45 8.23 17.80
C PHE A 45 25.87 9.13 18.96
N ARG A 46 27.01 8.86 19.59
CA ARG A 46 27.54 9.65 20.71
C ARG A 46 28.29 10.91 20.30
N SER A 47 28.46 11.15 18.99
CA SER A 47 29.01 12.44 18.56
C SER A 47 28.06 13.57 18.97
N HIS A 48 28.61 14.73 19.37
CA HIS A 48 27.80 15.83 19.92
C HIS A 48 26.62 16.20 19.03
N THR A 49 26.85 16.30 17.71
CA THR A 49 25.80 16.63 16.74
C THR A 49 24.74 15.53 16.61
N ASN A 50 25.14 14.25 16.62
CA ASN A 50 24.19 13.15 16.46
C ASN A 50 23.38 12.91 17.73
N VAL A 51 23.99 13.06 18.90
CA VAL A 51 23.29 12.90 20.18
C VAL A 51 22.18 13.94 20.32
N ASN A 52 22.42 15.19 19.92
CA ASN A 52 21.41 16.24 19.95
C ASN A 52 20.23 15.90 19.01
N ARG A 53 20.52 15.45 17.78
CA ARG A 53 19.47 15.01 16.84
C ARG A 53 18.66 13.84 17.37
N LEU A 54 19.31 12.87 18.02
CA LEU A 54 18.62 11.71 18.60
C LEU A 54 17.74 12.13 19.79
N LEU A 55 18.19 13.08 20.61
CA LEU A 55 17.36 13.65 21.68
C LEU A 55 16.13 14.36 21.11
N GLU A 56 16.30 15.19 20.08
CA GLU A 56 15.20 15.86 19.40
C GLU A 56 14.22 14.87 18.75
N LEU A 57 14.73 13.83 18.07
CA LEU A 57 13.90 12.76 17.51
C LEU A 57 13.07 12.05 18.59
N LYS A 58 13.68 11.78 19.75
CA LYS A 58 13.00 11.19 20.89
C LYS A 58 11.90 12.10 21.42
N ASP A 59 12.14 13.41 21.49
CA ASP A 59 11.14 14.39 21.92
C ASP A 59 9.95 14.46 20.93
N LEU A 60 10.19 14.14 19.66
CA LEU A 60 9.15 13.98 18.62
C LEU A 60 8.47 12.60 18.63
N GLY A 61 8.81 11.71 19.58
CA GLY A 61 8.20 10.40 19.74
C GLY A 61 8.80 9.28 18.89
N VAL A 62 9.94 9.51 18.23
CA VAL A 62 10.63 8.47 17.46
C VAL A 62 11.41 7.53 18.39
N ASP A 63 11.26 6.22 18.17
CA ASP A 63 12.06 5.22 18.87
C ASP A 63 13.51 5.22 18.36
N ILE A 64 14.46 5.38 19.27
CA ILE A 64 15.89 5.39 18.96
C ILE A 64 16.39 4.00 18.60
N GLU A 65 15.72 2.94 19.08
CA GLU A 65 16.01 1.57 18.64
C GLU A 65 15.66 1.38 17.16
N ASP A 66 14.53 1.91 16.70
CA ASP A 66 14.17 1.87 15.28
C ASP A 66 15.21 2.61 14.43
N VAL A 67 15.60 3.83 14.83
CA VAL A 67 16.66 4.61 14.17
C VAL A 67 17.98 3.82 14.12
N HIS A 68 18.29 3.08 15.19
CA HIS A 68 19.47 2.25 15.27
C HIS A 68 19.42 1.09 14.27
N TYR A 69 18.35 0.29 14.28
CA TYR A 69 18.21 -0.87 13.39
C TYR A 69 18.17 -0.45 11.91
N ASP A 70 17.44 0.61 11.58
CA ASP A 70 17.42 1.23 10.25
C ASP A 70 18.81 1.64 9.77
N THR A 71 19.61 2.19 10.69
CA THR A 71 20.97 2.63 10.40
C THR A 71 21.91 1.44 10.20
N LEU A 72 21.73 0.40 11.02
CA LEU A 72 22.49 -0.85 10.90
C LEU A 72 22.20 -1.54 9.58
N GLU A 73 20.93 -1.73 9.23
CA GLU A 73 20.49 -2.28 7.95
C GLU A 73 21.14 -1.51 6.78
N ARG A 74 21.07 -0.17 6.82
CA ARG A 74 21.67 0.68 5.78
C ARG A 74 23.19 0.50 5.66
N CYS A 75 23.89 0.26 6.77
CA CYS A 75 25.32 -0.02 6.75
C CYS A 75 25.62 -1.39 6.14
N ILE A 76 24.80 -2.41 6.43
CA ILE A 76 24.96 -3.77 5.88
C ILE A 76 24.63 -3.81 4.39
N ASP A 77 23.64 -3.06 3.93
CA ASP A 77 23.31 -2.94 2.50
C ASP A 77 24.40 -2.25 1.69
N LYS A 78 25.07 -1.27 2.29
CA LYS A 78 26.18 -0.56 1.65
C LYS A 78 27.53 -1.19 1.95
N LEU A 79 27.57 -2.38 2.54
CA LEU A 79 28.82 -3.02 2.94
C LEU A 79 29.74 -3.30 1.74
N ASP A 80 29.18 -3.63 0.57
CA ASP A 80 29.95 -3.75 -0.67
C ASP A 80 30.74 -2.47 -1.00
N LEU A 81 30.09 -1.30 -0.84
CA LEU A 81 30.74 -0.01 -1.08
C LEU A 81 31.81 0.28 -0.04
N VAL A 82 31.59 -0.13 1.21
CA VAL A 82 32.60 0.00 2.27
C VAL A 82 33.83 -0.84 1.94
N LEU A 83 33.65 -2.13 1.63
CA LEU A 83 34.74 -3.08 1.38
C LEU A 83 35.54 -2.76 0.10
N ALA A 84 34.92 -2.07 -0.86
CA ALA A 84 35.60 -1.57 -2.05
C ALA A 84 36.63 -0.47 -1.75
N ASN A 85 36.54 0.23 -0.61
CA ASN A 85 37.51 1.26 -0.23
C ASN A 85 38.77 0.66 0.40
N ASP A 86 39.85 1.45 0.39
CA ASP A 86 41.06 1.18 1.18
C ASP A 86 40.75 1.15 2.68
N LEU A 87 41.46 0.31 3.43
CA LEU A 87 41.21 0.04 4.85
C LEU A 87 41.06 1.33 5.68
N ASP A 88 41.91 2.32 5.43
CA ASP A 88 41.91 3.60 6.15
C ASP A 88 40.64 4.43 5.89
N GLN A 89 39.97 4.21 4.76
CA GLN A 89 38.74 4.90 4.38
C GLN A 89 37.47 4.15 4.76
N GLN A 90 37.55 2.87 5.13
CA GLN A 90 36.36 2.06 5.43
C GLN A 90 35.58 2.59 6.65
N ILE A 91 36.25 2.87 7.77
CA ILE A 91 35.59 3.40 8.98
C ILE A 91 35.01 4.81 8.75
N PRO A 92 35.75 5.78 8.17
CA PRO A 92 35.18 7.06 7.77
C PRO A 92 33.95 6.92 6.85
N TYR A 93 33.97 5.97 5.91
CA TYR A 93 32.85 5.71 5.02
C TYR A 93 31.64 5.17 5.77
N ILE A 94 31.82 4.24 6.70
CA ILE A 94 30.74 3.74 7.58
C ILE A 94 30.14 4.89 8.39
N TYR A 95 30.98 5.74 9.00
CA TYR A 95 30.52 6.92 9.74
C TYR A 95 29.68 7.86 8.86
N ARG A 96 30.08 8.04 7.60
CA ARG A 96 29.32 8.84 6.62
C ARG A 96 27.96 8.22 6.31
N ILE A 97 27.86 6.89 6.18
CA ILE A 97 26.57 6.20 5.99
C ILE A 97 25.66 6.46 7.19
N VAL A 98 26.18 6.29 8.39
CA VAL A 98 25.44 6.52 9.65
C VAL A 98 24.93 7.95 9.73
N ASN A 99 25.80 8.93 9.50
CA ASN A 99 25.42 10.34 9.55
C ASN A 99 24.35 10.69 8.51
N ASN A 100 24.50 10.21 7.28
CA ASN A 100 23.53 10.51 6.23
C ASN A 100 22.16 9.93 6.57
N LYS A 101 22.09 8.67 7.03
CA LYS A 101 20.83 8.04 7.42
C LYS A 101 20.18 8.77 8.61
N LEU A 102 20.95 9.12 9.64
CA LEU A 102 20.43 9.88 10.78
C LEU A 102 19.90 11.27 10.37
N ILE A 103 20.61 11.97 9.49
CA ILE A 103 20.19 13.27 8.97
C ILE A 103 18.92 13.14 8.14
N ASP A 104 18.81 12.11 7.31
CA ASP A 104 17.63 11.86 6.48
C ASP A 104 16.41 11.56 7.36
N THR A 105 16.57 10.67 8.35
CA THR A 105 15.52 10.39 9.35
C THR A 105 15.11 11.67 10.07
N PHE A 106 16.06 12.43 10.60
CA PHE A 106 15.78 13.70 11.28
C PHE A 106 15.00 14.69 10.41
N ARG A 107 15.40 14.87 9.16
CA ARG A 107 14.72 15.78 8.22
C ARG A 107 13.30 15.32 7.89
N ASN A 108 13.11 14.02 7.68
CA ASN A 108 11.81 13.46 7.36
C ASN A 108 10.86 13.59 8.56
N THR A 109 11.31 13.23 9.76
CA THR A 109 10.50 13.38 10.98
C THR A 109 10.12 14.83 11.23
N ILE A 110 11.05 15.79 11.07
CA ILE A 110 10.71 17.22 11.21
C ILE A 110 9.69 17.65 10.16
N LYS A 111 9.83 17.18 8.92
CA LYS A 111 8.90 17.51 7.84
C LYS A 111 7.51 16.97 8.15
N GLU A 112 7.41 15.71 8.59
CA GLU A 112 6.15 15.03 8.95
C GLU A 112 5.51 15.67 10.18
N HIS A 113 6.28 15.98 11.22
CA HIS A 113 5.79 16.61 12.43
C HIS A 113 5.22 18.02 12.17
N ASN A 114 5.85 18.78 11.28
CA ASN A 114 5.39 20.12 10.90
C ASN A 114 4.34 20.09 9.76
N MET A 115 4.00 18.91 9.24
CA MET A 115 3.04 18.78 8.17
C MET A 115 1.63 18.97 8.74
N VAL A 116 1.02 20.10 8.41
CA VAL A 116 -0.41 20.31 8.63
C VAL A 116 -1.12 19.60 7.49
N ILE A 117 -1.55 18.35 7.74
CA ILE A 117 -2.36 17.60 6.80
C ILE A 117 -3.80 18.10 6.93
N THR A 118 -4.34 18.64 5.84
CA THR A 118 -5.77 18.93 5.81
C THR A 118 -6.56 17.61 5.72
N LEU A 119 -7.67 17.50 6.44
CA LEU A 119 -8.53 16.30 6.37
C LEU A 119 -9.10 16.05 4.95
N ASP A 120 -9.01 17.05 4.08
CA ASP A 120 -9.44 17.00 2.68
C ASP A 120 -8.31 16.61 1.71
N GLU A 121 -7.06 16.45 2.18
CA GLU A 121 -5.93 16.02 1.34
C GLU A 121 -5.93 14.51 1.14
N THR A 122 -5.91 14.07 -0.13
CA THR A 122 -5.70 12.68 -0.50
C THR A 122 -4.32 12.21 -0.01
N PRO A 123 -4.24 11.14 0.81
CA PRO A 123 -2.97 10.68 1.38
C PRO A 123 -2.01 10.22 0.28
N ASP A 124 -0.75 10.66 0.39
CA ASP A 124 0.32 10.27 -0.53
C ASP A 124 0.71 8.80 -0.26
N ARG A 125 0.75 7.99 -1.33
CA ARG A 125 0.97 6.54 -1.26
C ARG A 125 2.35 6.24 -0.66
N HIS A 126 2.39 5.63 0.53
CA HIS A 126 3.66 5.28 1.17
C HIS A 126 4.07 3.80 1.07
N ASP A 127 3.25 2.94 0.44
CA ASP A 127 3.58 1.52 0.31
C ASP A 127 4.07 1.16 -1.10
N GLY A 128 5.35 0.79 -1.17
CA GLY A 128 5.90 0.05 -2.29
C GLY A 128 5.30 -1.35 -2.36
N ASP A 129 5.08 -1.81 -3.59
CA ASP A 129 4.75 -3.20 -3.94
C ASP A 129 3.33 -3.73 -3.65
N ASP A 130 2.33 -2.85 -3.60
CA ASP A 130 0.93 -3.31 -3.68
C ASP A 130 0.44 -3.31 -5.14
N ASP A 131 0.33 -4.51 -5.73
CA ASP A 131 -0.04 -4.81 -7.13
C ASP A 131 -1.50 -4.41 -7.49
N SER A 132 -2.18 -3.68 -6.60
CA SER A 132 -3.54 -3.19 -6.83
C SER A 132 -3.54 -1.83 -7.54
N LYS A 133 -3.97 -1.83 -8.81
CA LYS A 133 -4.17 -0.62 -9.65
C LYS A 133 -5.21 0.38 -9.12
N LYS A 134 -5.80 0.18 -7.94
CA LYS A 134 -6.82 1.08 -7.37
C LYS A 134 -6.15 2.14 -6.48
N THR A 135 -6.53 3.40 -6.68
CA THR A 135 -6.23 4.50 -5.75
C THR A 135 -7.01 4.24 -4.47
N LYS A 136 -6.32 3.91 -3.38
CA LYS A 136 -6.94 3.70 -2.07
C LYS A 136 -7.36 5.05 -1.48
N THR A 137 -8.56 5.14 -0.90
CA THR A 137 -9.05 6.33 -0.19
C THR A 137 -8.58 6.31 1.27
N LEU A 138 -8.73 7.43 1.99
CA LEU A 138 -8.41 7.51 3.43
C LEU A 138 -9.16 6.43 4.25
N GLU A 139 -10.40 6.12 3.85
CA GLU A 139 -11.21 5.06 4.45
C GLU A 139 -10.59 3.67 4.29
N ASP A 140 -9.85 3.39 3.21
CA ASP A 140 -9.18 2.10 3.02
C ASP A 140 -8.03 1.87 4.02
N TYR A 141 -7.45 2.94 4.58
CA TYR A 141 -6.39 2.88 5.59
C TYR A 141 -6.92 2.94 7.02
N LEU A 142 -8.04 3.63 7.23
CA LEU A 142 -8.73 3.69 8.52
C LEU A 142 -9.58 2.43 8.78
N SER A 143 -9.98 1.75 7.72
CA SER A 143 -10.67 0.46 7.81
C SER A 143 -9.63 -0.63 8.04
N ASP A 144 -9.29 -0.85 9.29
CA ASP A 144 -8.70 -2.13 9.71
C ASP A 144 -9.62 -3.24 9.19
N LYS A 145 -9.20 -3.97 8.14
CA LYS A 145 -10.01 -5.04 7.52
C LYS A 145 -10.20 -6.25 8.45
N SER A 146 -9.67 -6.19 9.67
CA SER A 146 -10.11 -7.00 10.81
C SER A 146 -11.44 -6.51 11.43
N ALA A 147 -12.09 -5.52 10.81
CA ALA A 147 -13.33 -4.87 11.18
C ALA A 147 -14.28 -5.82 11.93
N SER A 148 -14.60 -5.40 13.16
CA SER A 148 -15.60 -5.97 14.05
C SER A 148 -16.79 -6.56 13.27
N ALA A 149 -17.32 -7.69 13.74
CA ALA A 149 -18.52 -8.30 13.17
C ALA A 149 -19.65 -7.27 12.92
N GLU A 150 -19.71 -6.23 13.77
CA GLU A 150 -20.64 -5.10 13.65
C GLU A 150 -20.41 -4.27 12.38
N SER A 151 -19.18 -3.90 12.04
CA SER A 151 -18.88 -3.14 10.82
C SER A 151 -19.18 -3.93 9.55
N ARG A 152 -18.96 -5.25 9.58
CA ARG A 152 -19.36 -6.14 8.46
C ARG A 152 -20.87 -6.26 8.33
N LEU A 153 -21.60 -6.27 9.45
CA LEU A 153 -23.07 -6.24 9.45
C LEU A 153 -23.59 -4.91 8.90
N ILE A 154 -23.04 -3.77 9.33
CA ILE A 154 -23.41 -2.45 8.83
C ILE A 154 -23.17 -2.35 7.31
N ALA A 155 -21.99 -2.75 6.82
CA ALA A 155 -21.70 -2.74 5.40
C ALA A 155 -22.64 -3.67 4.60
N LYS A 156 -22.98 -4.85 5.15
CA LYS A 156 -23.97 -5.75 4.57
C LYS A 156 -25.36 -5.10 4.48
N GLU A 157 -25.81 -4.46 5.55
CA GLU A 157 -27.10 -3.76 5.61
C GLU A 157 -27.16 -2.59 4.62
N GLU A 158 -26.09 -1.81 4.47
CA GLU A 158 -26.03 -0.72 3.49
C GLU A 158 -26.14 -1.22 2.04
N VAL A 159 -25.46 -2.33 1.71
CA VAL A 159 -25.55 -2.96 0.39
C VAL A 159 -26.96 -3.48 0.12
N LEU A 160 -27.60 -4.12 1.11
CA LEU A 160 -28.97 -4.60 0.98
C LEU A 160 -29.98 -3.45 0.84
N ALA A 161 -29.83 -2.38 1.62
CA ALA A 161 -30.66 -1.17 1.52
C ALA A 161 -30.52 -0.50 0.14
N LEU A 162 -29.31 -0.46 -0.42
CA LEU A 162 -29.09 0.01 -1.79
C LEU A 162 -29.82 -0.87 -2.81
N CYS A 163 -29.75 -2.20 -2.64
CA CYS A 163 -30.46 -3.14 -3.50
C CYS A 163 -31.98 -2.93 -3.43
N GLU A 164 -32.52 -2.73 -2.24
CA GLU A 164 -33.95 -2.52 -2.02
C GLU A 164 -34.42 -1.21 -2.64
N LYS A 165 -33.64 -0.13 -2.50
CA LYS A 165 -33.94 1.17 -3.10
C LYS A 165 -34.10 1.11 -4.63
N TYR A 166 -33.33 0.26 -5.30
CA TYR A 166 -33.28 0.20 -6.76
C TYR A 166 -33.89 -1.06 -7.39
N CYS A 167 -34.43 -1.99 -6.59
CA CYS A 167 -35.00 -3.26 -7.08
C CYS A 167 -36.16 -3.08 -8.09
N GLY A 168 -36.86 -1.94 -8.03
CA GLY A 168 -37.92 -1.58 -8.98
C GLY A 168 -37.44 -1.27 -10.41
N ASN A 169 -36.12 -1.13 -10.63
CA ASN A 169 -35.54 -0.89 -11.94
C ASN A 169 -34.19 -1.60 -12.10
N ALA A 170 -34.19 -2.75 -12.78
CA ALA A 170 -33.01 -3.58 -13.02
C ALA A 170 -31.81 -2.82 -13.66
N ASP A 171 -32.07 -1.88 -14.58
CA ASP A 171 -31.01 -1.10 -15.21
C ASP A 171 -30.34 -0.15 -14.20
N ALA A 172 -31.14 0.46 -13.32
CA ALA A 172 -30.65 1.35 -12.27
C ALA A 172 -29.92 0.55 -11.19
N LEU A 173 -30.50 -0.57 -10.74
CA LEU A 173 -29.90 -1.47 -9.77
C LEU A 173 -28.50 -1.92 -10.22
N LEU A 174 -28.38 -2.38 -11.47
CA LEU A 174 -27.11 -2.82 -12.05
C LEU A 174 -26.07 -1.70 -11.99
N CYS A 175 -26.44 -0.51 -12.44
CA CYS A 175 -25.52 0.64 -12.47
C CYS A 175 -25.13 1.07 -11.05
N MET A 176 -26.07 1.09 -10.10
CA MET A 176 -25.83 1.56 -8.75
C MET A 176 -24.98 0.57 -7.95
N ILE A 177 -25.25 -0.74 -8.03
CA ILE A 177 -24.39 -1.77 -7.40
C ILE A 177 -22.96 -1.66 -7.94
N ALA A 178 -22.82 -1.71 -9.27
CA ALA A 178 -21.49 -1.73 -9.87
C ALA A 178 -20.71 -0.44 -9.59
N THR A 179 -21.34 0.74 -9.62
CA THR A 179 -20.64 2.01 -9.36
C THR A 179 -20.44 2.35 -7.90
N LYS A 180 -21.42 2.09 -7.02
CA LYS A 180 -21.38 2.54 -5.62
C LYS A 180 -20.80 1.51 -4.66
N VAL A 181 -20.89 0.22 -4.98
CA VAL A 181 -20.38 -0.85 -4.13
C VAL A 181 -19.06 -1.39 -4.66
N LEU A 182 -18.97 -1.61 -5.98
CA LEU A 182 -17.80 -2.25 -6.60
C LEU A 182 -16.83 -1.27 -7.27
N ASN A 183 -17.21 0.01 -7.34
CA ASN A 183 -16.44 1.11 -7.95
C ASN A 183 -16.09 0.88 -9.43
N ASP A 184 -16.94 0.17 -10.17
CA ASP A 184 -16.77 -0.02 -11.61
C ASP A 184 -17.08 1.26 -12.39
N THR A 185 -16.23 1.57 -13.36
CA THR A 185 -16.50 2.66 -14.31
C THR A 185 -17.60 2.25 -15.29
N PRO A 186 -18.32 3.21 -15.91
CA PRO A 186 -19.29 2.91 -16.96
C PRO A 186 -18.74 2.07 -18.13
N ARG A 187 -17.42 2.08 -18.34
CA ARG A 187 -16.76 1.28 -19.37
C ARG A 187 -16.60 -0.18 -18.96
N GLU A 188 -16.35 -0.44 -17.68
CA GLU A 188 -16.25 -1.80 -17.11
C GLU A 188 -17.62 -2.46 -17.04
N ILE A 189 -18.63 -1.73 -16.56
CA ILE A 189 -20.02 -2.18 -16.56
C ILE A 189 -20.49 -2.54 -17.98
N ALA A 190 -20.12 -1.72 -18.98
CA ALA A 190 -20.44 -2.01 -20.38
C ALA A 190 -19.79 -3.32 -20.87
N LYS A 191 -18.57 -3.64 -20.44
CA LYS A 191 -17.89 -4.90 -20.81
C LYS A 191 -18.60 -6.10 -20.20
N VAL A 192 -18.91 -6.05 -18.90
CA VAL A 192 -19.62 -7.12 -18.18
C VAL A 192 -21.01 -7.33 -18.78
N LEU A 193 -21.71 -6.24 -19.09
CA LEU A 193 -23.04 -6.31 -19.69
C LEU A 193 -23.01 -6.90 -21.11
N LEU A 194 -22.00 -6.55 -21.92
CA LEU A 194 -21.83 -7.09 -23.27
C LEU A 194 -21.39 -8.56 -23.25
N SER A 195 -20.54 -8.98 -22.31
CA SER A 195 -20.13 -10.38 -22.18
C SER A 195 -21.26 -11.27 -21.65
N ALA A 196 -22.05 -10.78 -20.70
CA ALA A 196 -23.20 -11.50 -20.16
C ALA A 196 -24.38 -11.56 -21.14
N GLY A 197 -24.46 -10.62 -22.09
CA GLY A 197 -25.48 -10.56 -23.13
C GLY A 197 -26.89 -10.21 -22.65
N SER A 198 -27.08 -9.97 -21.34
CA SER A 198 -28.37 -9.54 -20.76
C SER A 198 -28.16 -8.84 -19.43
N VAL A 199 -29.06 -7.90 -19.10
CA VAL A 199 -29.06 -7.18 -17.81
C VAL A 199 -29.23 -8.16 -16.65
N THR A 200 -30.11 -9.17 -16.78
CA THR A 200 -30.33 -10.17 -15.73
C THR A 200 -29.08 -10.98 -15.41
N LYS A 201 -28.37 -11.48 -16.44
CA LYS A 201 -27.13 -12.24 -16.21
C LYS A 201 -26.02 -11.36 -15.66
N ALA A 202 -25.92 -10.10 -16.10
CA ALA A 202 -24.96 -9.16 -15.54
C ALA A 202 -25.26 -8.85 -14.06
N LEU A 203 -26.53 -8.69 -13.70
CA LEU A 203 -26.95 -8.55 -12.30
C LEU A 203 -26.58 -9.76 -11.45
N MET A 204 -26.80 -10.98 -11.95
CA MET A 204 -26.42 -12.20 -11.21
C MET A 204 -24.92 -12.27 -10.96
N ILE A 205 -24.08 -11.88 -11.93
CA ILE A 205 -22.61 -11.83 -11.75
C ILE A 205 -22.25 -10.89 -10.59
N TYR A 206 -22.84 -9.69 -10.57
CA TYR A 206 -22.58 -8.74 -9.50
C TYR A 206 -23.16 -9.18 -8.16
N GLN A 207 -24.32 -9.86 -8.13
CA GLN A 207 -24.88 -10.41 -6.90
C GLN A 207 -24.03 -11.55 -6.34
N ASP A 208 -23.47 -12.42 -7.18
CA ASP A 208 -22.54 -13.47 -6.76
C ASP A 208 -21.27 -12.86 -6.15
N GLU A 209 -20.75 -11.78 -6.75
CA GLU A 209 -19.59 -11.05 -6.24
C GLU A 209 -19.89 -10.40 -4.87
N LEU A 210 -21.06 -9.77 -4.71
CA LEU A 210 -21.52 -9.23 -3.43
C LEU A 210 -21.72 -10.33 -2.37
N SER A 211 -22.23 -11.49 -2.76
CA SER A 211 -22.40 -12.64 -1.87
C SER A 211 -21.04 -13.11 -1.33
N GLY A 212 -20.01 -13.12 -2.18
CA GLY A 212 -18.64 -13.46 -1.78
C GLY A 212 -18.00 -12.42 -0.86
N ILE A 213 -18.22 -11.12 -1.11
CA ILE A 213 -17.59 -10.04 -0.33
C ILE A 213 -18.29 -9.84 1.02
N TYR A 214 -19.63 -9.86 1.05
CA TYR A 214 -20.43 -9.46 2.20
C TYR A 214 -21.15 -10.64 2.90
N SER A 215 -20.96 -11.88 2.44
CA SER A 215 -21.67 -13.06 2.96
C SER A 215 -23.20 -12.88 2.96
N ILE A 216 -23.72 -12.32 1.86
CA ILE A 216 -25.16 -12.18 1.61
C ILE A 216 -25.65 -13.49 1.00
N MET A 217 -26.71 -14.06 1.58
CA MET A 217 -27.36 -15.24 1.03
C MET A 217 -28.27 -14.83 -0.15
N PRO A 218 -28.46 -15.70 -1.16
CA PRO A 218 -29.33 -15.40 -2.30
C PRO A 218 -30.75 -14.98 -1.92
N GLU A 219 -31.26 -15.50 -0.80
CA GLU A 219 -32.60 -15.22 -0.25
C GLU A 219 -32.72 -13.83 0.38
N GLU A 220 -31.60 -13.21 0.76
CA GLU A 220 -31.57 -11.88 1.38
C GLU A 220 -31.66 -10.76 0.33
N PHE A 221 -31.44 -11.06 -0.95
CA PHE A 221 -31.61 -10.06 -2.00
C PHE A 221 -33.09 -9.76 -2.28
N PRO A 222 -33.46 -8.49 -2.48
CA PRO A 222 -34.82 -8.12 -2.82
C PRO A 222 -35.21 -8.66 -4.19
N VAL A 223 -36.49 -8.99 -4.36
CA VAL A 223 -37.04 -9.45 -5.65
C VAL A 223 -36.92 -8.33 -6.68
N ILE A 224 -36.15 -8.57 -7.73
CA ILE A 224 -35.87 -7.60 -8.79
C ILE A 224 -37.04 -7.54 -9.77
N ALA A 225 -37.51 -6.33 -10.09
CA ALA A 225 -38.53 -6.13 -11.11
C ALA A 225 -38.07 -6.62 -12.50
N PRO A 226 -38.97 -7.16 -13.33
CA PRO A 226 -38.61 -7.70 -14.63
C PRO A 226 -37.94 -6.64 -15.51
N VAL A 227 -36.87 -7.05 -16.19
CA VAL A 227 -36.10 -6.18 -17.08
C VAL A 227 -37.00 -5.66 -18.19
N LYS A 228 -37.15 -4.33 -18.27
CA LYS A 228 -37.94 -3.70 -19.33
C LYS A 228 -37.23 -3.88 -20.67
N LYS A 229 -38.00 -4.02 -21.76
CA LYS A 229 -37.46 -4.01 -23.14
C LYS A 229 -36.89 -2.64 -23.58
N THR A 230 -36.92 -1.66 -22.69
CA THR A 230 -36.39 -0.30 -22.84
C THR A 230 -35.07 -0.16 -22.09
N GLY A 231 -34.28 0.88 -22.36
CA GLY A 231 -33.03 1.12 -21.61
C GLY A 231 -31.87 0.26 -22.12
N LEU A 232 -31.16 -0.43 -21.22
CA LEU A 232 -29.95 -1.20 -21.56
C LEU A 232 -30.27 -2.41 -22.46
N SER A 233 -31.38 -3.10 -22.22
CA SER A 233 -31.83 -4.23 -23.05
C SER A 233 -32.11 -3.85 -24.51
N LYS A 234 -32.52 -2.60 -24.76
CA LYS A 234 -32.71 -2.08 -26.13
C LYS A 234 -31.37 -1.85 -26.83
N VAL A 235 -30.35 -1.44 -26.08
CA VAL A 235 -29.01 -1.20 -26.65
C VAL A 235 -28.35 -2.53 -27.00
N LEU A 236 -28.50 -3.55 -26.14
CA LEU A 236 -27.95 -4.90 -26.36
C LEU A 236 -28.59 -5.67 -27.54
N SER A 237 -29.85 -5.37 -27.85
CA SER A 237 -30.58 -5.97 -28.98
C SER A 237 -30.34 -5.26 -30.32
N SER A 238 -29.60 -4.15 -30.32
CA SER A 238 -29.26 -3.42 -31.54
C SER A 238 -28.05 -4.04 -32.24
N SER A 239 -28.02 -4.06 -33.58
CA SER A 239 -26.90 -4.62 -34.35
C SER A 239 -25.57 -3.84 -34.19
N LYS A 240 -25.58 -2.72 -33.46
CA LYS A 240 -24.42 -1.88 -33.14
C LYS A 240 -24.11 -1.95 -31.64
N ASN A 241 -23.69 -3.13 -31.19
CA ASN A 241 -23.23 -3.38 -29.81
C ASN A 241 -21.85 -2.75 -29.53
N GLU A 242 -21.69 -1.47 -29.82
CA GLU A 242 -20.45 -0.75 -29.55
C GLU A 242 -20.36 -0.40 -28.07
N ALA A 243 -19.29 -0.85 -27.41
CA ALA A 243 -19.02 -0.60 -25.99
C ALA A 243 -19.10 0.89 -25.61
N LYS A 244 -18.80 1.80 -26.54
CA LYS A 244 -18.93 3.26 -26.34
C LYS A 244 -20.39 3.70 -26.15
N ILE A 245 -21.33 3.13 -26.92
CA ILE A 245 -22.76 3.47 -26.85
C ILE A 245 -23.37 2.94 -25.55
N VAL A 246 -23.03 1.70 -25.20
CA VAL A 246 -23.45 1.06 -23.94
C VAL A 246 -22.93 1.85 -22.74
N SER A 247 -21.63 2.19 -22.74
CA SER A 247 -20.99 2.97 -21.68
C SER A 247 -21.63 4.35 -21.52
N ALA A 248 -21.87 5.08 -22.61
CA ALA A 248 -22.55 6.37 -22.56
C ALA A 248 -24.00 6.27 -22.01
N LYS A 249 -24.70 5.17 -22.31
CA LYS A 249 -26.05 4.93 -21.76
C LYS A 249 -26.00 4.65 -20.26
N ILE A 250 -25.02 3.88 -19.79
CA ILE A 250 -24.77 3.60 -18.37
C ILE A 250 -24.46 4.89 -17.63
N SER A 251 -23.55 5.74 -18.15
CA SER A 251 -23.25 7.05 -17.55
C SER A 251 -24.50 7.93 -17.40
N ASN A 252 -25.39 7.90 -18.40
CA ASN A 252 -26.65 8.66 -18.35
C ASN A 252 -27.63 8.10 -17.30
N ILE A 253 -27.67 6.79 -17.08
CA ILE A 253 -28.49 6.18 -16.02
C ILE A 253 -27.95 6.61 -14.66
N ILE A 254 -26.63 6.49 -14.44
CA ILE A 254 -25.97 6.89 -13.19
C ILE A 254 -26.26 8.36 -12.85
N ASN A 255 -26.14 9.26 -13.84
CA ASN A 255 -26.37 10.68 -13.62
C ASN A 255 -27.84 11.07 -13.36
N ARG A 256 -28.82 10.24 -13.77
CA ARG A 256 -30.25 10.49 -13.56
C ARG A 256 -30.78 9.93 -12.25
N VAL A 257 -30.03 9.03 -11.63
CA VAL A 257 -30.40 8.28 -10.43
C VAL A 257 -29.81 8.93 -9.16
N LYS A 258 -28.98 9.98 -9.33
CA LYS A 258 -28.49 10.84 -8.26
C LYS A 258 -29.62 11.53 -7.49
#